data_AF-A0A7X1C7E3-F1
#
_entry.id   AF-A0A7X1C7E3-F1
#
_cell.length_a   1.000
_cell.length_b   1.000
_cell.length_c   1.000
_cell.angle_alpha   90.00
_cell.angle_beta   90.00
_cell.angle_gamma   90.00
#
_symmetry.space_group_name_H-M   'P 1'
#
loop_
_entity.id
_entity.type
_entity.pdbx_description
1 polymer ?
#
loop_
_entity_poly.entity_id
_entity_poly.type
_entity_poly.pdbx_seq_one_letter_code
_entity_poly.pdbx_strand_id
1 'polypeptide(L)'
;MADITYIPTKQNGWCYLSSIMDLHTKKIISYTFSKRMTVDSVLQTLTKAKQRYHIPEGMILYTDLSSQYTALETEKWLTINKIRHSYSRKGTPYDNAGI
;
A
#
# COMPACT_ATOMS: atom_id res chain seq x y z
N MET A 1 -4.26 5.13 3.51
CA MET A 1 -3.96 3.83 4.14
C MET A 1 -3.66 2.82 3.04
N ALA A 2 -2.70 1.93 3.23
CA ALA A 2 -2.38 0.89 2.26
C ALA A 2 -2.15 -0.47 2.94
N ASP A 3 -2.54 -1.54 2.24
CA ASP A 3 -2.44 -2.91 2.72
C ASP A 3 -2.26 -3.89 1.55
N ILE A 4 -1.75 -5.08 1.85
CA ILE A 4 -1.67 -6.21 0.94
C ILE A 4 -2.54 -7.35 1.46
N THR A 5 -3.62 -7.64 0.75
CA THR A 5 -4.50 -8.78 1.05
C THR A 5 -4.29 -9.90 0.04
N TYR A 6 -4.38 -11.15 0.51
CA TYR A 6 -4.30 -12.35 -0.32
C TYR A 6 -5.70 -12.79 -0.77
N ILE A 7 -5.85 -13.10 -2.05
CA ILE A 7 -7.12 -13.43 -2.69
C ILE A 7 -6.99 -14.80 -3.36
N PRO A 8 -7.85 -15.78 -3.03
CA PRO A 8 -7.89 -17.06 -3.74
C PRO A 8 -8.60 -16.87 -5.09
N THR A 9 -7.95 -17.25 -6.18
CA THR A 9 -8.52 -17.18 -7.53
C THR A 9 -8.66 -18.55 -8.16
N LYS A 10 -9.72 -18.74 -8.96
CA LYS A 10 -10.00 -20.03 -9.61
C LYS A 10 -8.93 -20.43 -10.62
N GLN A 11 -8.33 -19.47 -11.33
CA GLN A 11 -7.38 -19.75 -12.42
C GLN A 11 -5.90 -19.68 -12.01
N ASN A 12 -5.57 -18.90 -10.97
CA ASN A 12 -4.17 -18.62 -10.63
C ASN A 12 -3.80 -18.97 -9.19
N GLY A 13 -4.70 -19.61 -8.44
CA GLY A 13 -4.48 -19.91 -7.03
C GLY A 13 -4.42 -18.63 -6.19
N TRP A 14 -3.57 -18.63 -5.16
CA TRP A 14 -3.37 -17.46 -4.31
C TRP A 14 -2.70 -16.31 -5.08
N CYS A 15 -3.35 -15.15 -5.05
CA CYS A 15 -2.84 -13.91 -5.59
C CYS A 15 -2.85 -12.83 -4.50
N TYR A 16 -2.18 -11.72 -4.76
CA TYR A 16 -1.99 -10.63 -3.82
C TYR A 16 -2.50 -9.33 -4.44
N LEU A 17 -3.26 -8.58 -3.65
CA LEU A 17 -3.77 -7.27 -4.00
C LEU A 17 -3.15 -6.24 -3.07
N SER A 18 -2.25 -5.42 -3.61
CA SER A 18 -1.83 -4.20 -2.92
C SER A 18 -2.82 -3.10 -3.24
N SER A 19 -3.37 -2.45 -2.22
CA SER A 19 -4.39 -1.40 -2.39
C SER A 19 -4.08 -0.18 -1.54
N ILE A 20 -4.56 0.98 -1.98
CA ILE A 20 -4.50 2.24 -1.23
C ILE A 20 -5.92 2.79 -1.12
N MET A 21 -6.36 3.02 0.10
CA MET A 21 -7.63 3.64 0.44
C MET A 21 -7.42 5.07 0.95
N ASP A 22 -8.24 5.99 0.46
CA ASP A 22 -8.46 7.28 1.09
C ASP A 22 -9.34 7.11 2.33
N LEU A 23 -8.80 7.46 3.49
CA LEU A 23 -9.49 7.29 4.78
C LEU A 23 -10.68 8.24 4.97
N HIS A 24 -10.71 9.38 4.26
CA HIS A 24 -11.82 10.33 4.32
C HIS A 24 -13.02 9.82 3.52
N THR A 25 -12.81 9.46 2.25
CA THR A 25 -13.90 9.04 1.35
C THR A 25 -14.19 7.54 1.38
N LYS A 26 -13.32 6.74 2.00
CA LYS A 26 -13.33 5.26 2.00
C LYS A 26 -13.22 4.64 0.60
N LYS A 27 -12.75 5.41 -0.39
CA LYS A 27 -12.54 4.90 -1.75
C LYS A 27 -11.17 4.27 -1.89
N ILE A 28 -11.11 3.12 -2.57
CA ILE A 28 -9.84 2.60 -3.09
C ILE A 28 -9.39 3.50 -4.23
N ILE A 29 -8.30 4.23 -4.01
CA ILE A 29 -7.75 5.19 -4.99
C ILE A 29 -6.75 4.51 -5.93
N SER A 30 -6.09 3.44 -5.51
CA SER A 30 -5.18 2.68 -6.37
C SER A 30 -5.06 1.24 -5.91
N TYR A 31 -4.77 0.35 -6.86
CA TYR A 31 -4.45 -1.04 -6.56
C TYR A 31 -3.56 -1.68 -7.65
N THR A 32 -2.85 -2.73 -7.26
CA THR A 32 -2.10 -3.61 -8.15
C THR A 32 -2.33 -5.06 -7.74
N PHE A 33 -2.68 -5.88 -8.71
CA PHE A 33 -2.90 -7.31 -8.54
C PHE A 33 -1.70 -8.09 -9.08
N SER A 34 -1.20 -9.05 -8.31
CA SER A 34 -0.01 -9.82 -8.64
C SER A 34 -0.13 -11.27 -8.16
N LYS A 35 0.53 -12.20 -8.86
CA LYS A 35 0.68 -13.59 -8.38
C LYS A 35 1.73 -13.74 -7.28
N ARG A 36 2.50 -12.68 -7.01
CA ARG A 36 3.59 -12.67 -6.02
C ARG A 36 3.52 -11.42 -5.17
N MET A 37 3.75 -11.59 -3.87
CA MET A 37 3.89 -10.48 -2.93
C MET A 37 5.28 -9.86 -3.05
N THR A 38 5.40 -8.79 -3.83
CA THR A 38 6.69 -8.14 -4.14
C THR A 38 6.66 -6.64 -3.81
N VAL A 39 7.84 -6.09 -3.55
CA VAL A 39 8.06 -4.64 -3.39
C VAL A 39 7.58 -3.89 -4.65
N ASP A 40 7.84 -4.44 -5.84
CA ASP A 40 7.40 -3.84 -7.11
C ASP A 40 5.88 -3.66 -7.20
N SER A 41 5.10 -4.58 -6.61
CA SER A 41 3.63 -4.48 -6.60
C SER A 41 3.16 -3.30 -5.76
N VAL A 42 3.85 -3.03 -4.64
CA VAL A 42 3.59 -1.85 -3.79
C VAL A 42 4.01 -0.57 -4.50
N LEU A 43 5.21 -0.53 -5.07
CA LEU A 43 5.73 0.62 -5.82
C LEU A 43 4.85 0.98 -7.02
N GLN A 44 4.33 -0.01 -7.75
CA GLN A 44 3.35 0.23 -8.81
C GLN A 44 2.07 0.86 -8.27
N THR A 45 1.53 0.34 -7.16
CA THR A 45 0.30 0.88 -6.57
C THR A 45 0.48 2.33 -6.14
N LEU A 46 1.60 2.65 -5.48
CA LEU A 46 1.97 4.00 -5.07
C LEU A 46 2.15 4.95 -6.26
N THR A 47 2.86 4.49 -7.30
CA THR A 47 3.09 5.28 -8.51
C THR A 47 1.79 5.57 -9.25
N LYS A 48 0.91 4.58 -9.40
CA LYS A 48 -0.43 4.75 -9.99
C LYS A 48 -1.29 5.74 -9.20
N ALA A 49 -1.23 5.69 -7.87
CA ALA A 49 -1.93 6.64 -7.02
C ALA A 49 -1.44 8.08 -7.25
N LYS A 50 -0.11 8.29 -7.25
CA LYS A 50 0.50 9.61 -7.47
C LYS A 50 0.19 10.18 -8.86
N GLN A 51 0.13 9.34 -9.88
CA GLN A 51 -0.21 9.77 -11.24
C GLN A 51 -1.67 10.21 -11.36
N ARG A 52 -2.59 9.58 -10.61
CA ARG A 52 -4.03 9.82 -10.72
C ARG A 52 -4.54 10.90 -9.77
N TYR A 53 -3.89 11.08 -8.61
CA TYR A 53 -4.34 12.00 -7.57
C TYR A 53 -3.22 12.95 -7.17
N HIS A 54 -3.59 14.18 -6.82
CA HIS A 54 -2.67 15.10 -6.19
C HIS A 54 -2.31 14.59 -4.79
N ILE A 55 -1.03 14.35 -4.56
CA ILE A 55 -0.48 13.99 -3.25
C ILE A 55 0.26 15.22 -2.71
N PRO A 56 -0.29 15.93 -1.72
CA PRO A 56 0.38 17.08 -1.13
C PRO A 56 1.62 16.65 -0.35
N GLU A 57 2.61 17.54 -0.29
CA GLU A 57 3.79 17.36 0.55
C GLU A 57 3.38 17.16 2.02
N GLY A 58 3.97 16.16 2.68
CA GLY A 58 3.65 15.81 4.06
C GLY A 58 2.39 14.94 4.22
N MET A 59 1.74 14.52 3.14
CA MET A 59 0.68 13.51 3.21
C MET A 59 1.18 12.26 3.94
N ILE A 60 0.33 11.68 4.79
CA ILE A 60 0.66 10.48 5.55
C ILE A 60 0.21 9.25 4.78
N LEU A 61 1.14 8.35 4.48
CA LEU A 61 0.81 6.98 4.13
C LEU A 61 0.84 6.14 5.42
N TYR A 62 -0.25 5.44 5.70
CA TYR A 62 -0.37 4.52 6.82
C TYR A 62 -0.36 3.08 6.31
N THR A 63 0.52 2.23 6.85
CA THR A 63 0.71 0.83 6.43
C THR A 63 0.98 -0.08 7.64
N ASP A 64 1.02 -1.39 7.40
CA ASP A 64 1.56 -2.35 8.34
C ASP A 64 3.10 -2.40 8.31
N LEU A 65 3.70 -3.23 9.17
CA LEU A 65 5.16 -3.45 9.20
C LEU A 65 5.62 -4.55 8.23
N SER A 66 4.89 -4.80 7.13
CA SER A 66 5.30 -5.83 6.17
C SER A 66 6.59 -5.43 5.46
N SER A 67 7.38 -6.44 5.08
CA SER A 67 8.68 -6.23 4.45
C SER A 67 8.60 -5.49 3.11
N GLN A 68 7.44 -5.49 2.45
CA GLN A 68 7.22 -4.75 1.20
C GLN A 68 7.11 -3.24 1.45
N TYR A 69 6.43 -2.83 2.54
CA TYR A 69 6.32 -1.42 2.90
C TYR A 69 7.58 -0.90 3.60
N THR A 70 8.29 -1.73 4.37
CA THR A 70 9.54 -1.33 5.04
C THR A 70 10.80 -1.54 4.18
N ALA A 71 10.66 -1.98 2.92
CA ALA A 71 11.78 -2.16 2.00
C ALA A 71 12.46 -0.82 1.69
N LEU A 72 13.77 -0.86 1.44
CA LEU A 72 14.58 0.32 1.15
C LEU A 72 14.06 1.09 -0.08
N GLU A 73 13.62 0.37 -1.10
CA GLU A 73 13.08 0.93 -2.34
C GLU A 73 11.77 1.69 -2.09
N THR A 74 10.88 1.13 -1.25
CA THR A 74 9.63 1.78 -0.85
C THR A 74 9.91 3.05 -0.03
N GLU A 75 10.78 2.97 0.98
CA GLU A 75 11.16 4.13 1.80
C GLU A 75 11.81 5.25 0.97
N LYS A 76 12.71 4.89 0.05
CA LYS A 76 13.32 5.85 -0.89
C LYS A 76 12.25 6.51 -1.77
N TRP A 77 11.32 5.74 -2.31
CA TRP A 77 10.22 6.28 -3.10
C TRP A 77 9.39 7.26 -2.27
N LEU A 78 8.99 6.92 -1.04
CA LEU A 78 8.21 7.81 -0.17
C LEU A 78 8.97 9.10 0.16
N THR A 79 10.27 8.99 0.44
CA THR A 79 11.14 10.13 0.76
C THR A 79 11.26 11.10 -0.43
N ILE A 80 11.53 10.59 -1.63
CA ILE A 80 11.63 11.41 -2.86
C ILE A 80 10.30 12.14 -3.14
N ASN A 81 9.18 11.47 -2.85
CA ASN A 81 7.85 12.01 -3.04
C ASN A 81 7.34 12.84 -1.86
N LYS A 82 8.17 13.04 -0.83
CA LYS A 82 7.87 13.82 0.38
C LYS A 82 6.59 13.35 1.10
N ILE A 83 6.35 12.05 1.10
CA ILE A 83 5.25 11.39 1.79
C ILE A 83 5.77 10.91 3.14
N ARG A 84 5.05 11.22 4.22
CA ARG A 84 5.40 10.75 5.55
C ARG A 84 4.86 9.34 5.74
N HIS A 85 5.75 8.39 6.02
CA HIS A 85 5.34 7.03 6.33
C HIS A 85 4.98 6.88 7.82
N SER A 86 3.87 6.22 8.11
CA SER A 86 3.43 5.85 9.44
C SER A 86 3.01 4.39 9.45
N TYR A 87 3.31 3.70 10.54
CA TYR A 87 3.10 2.26 10.66
C TYR A 87 2.12 1.93 11.78
N SER A 88 1.41 0.81 11.63
CA SER A 88 0.71 0.18 12.74
C SER A 88 1.67 -0.26 13.83
N ARG A 89 1.16 -0.36 15.06
CA ARG A 89 1.96 -0.93 16.14
C ARG A 89 2.22 -2.40 15.84
N LYS A 90 3.32 -2.93 16.39
CA LYS A 90 3.63 -4.36 16.24
C LYS A 90 2.53 -5.18 16.94
N GLY A 91 1.93 -6.11 16.21
CA GLY A 91 0.91 -7.02 16.75
C GLY A 91 -0.51 -6.46 16.82
N THR A 92 -0.81 -5.35 16.14
CA THR A 92 -2.15 -4.74 16.11
C THR A 92 -2.79 -4.79 14.71
N PRO A 93 -3.26 -5.97 14.23
CA PRO A 93 -3.88 -6.09 12.91
C PRO A 93 -5.16 -5.25 12.75
N TYR A 94 -5.84 -4.91 13.85
CA TYR A 94 -7.03 -4.05 13.84
C TYR A 94 -6.76 -2.64 13.31
N ASP A 95 -5.53 -2.14 13.45
CA ASP A 95 -5.14 -0.85 12.91
C ASP A 95 -5.25 -0.83 11.37
N ASN A 96 -5.13 -2.02 10.75
CA ASN A 96 -5.23 -2.20 9.32
C ASN A 96 -6.58 -2.75 8.83
N ALA A 97 -7.51 -3.09 9.72
CA ALA A 97 -8.76 -3.80 9.39
C ALA A 97 -9.81 -2.94 8.65
N GLY A 98 -9.54 -1.65 8.44
CA GLY A 98 -10.47 -0.73 7.76
C GLY A 98 -10.32 -0.66 6.24
N ILE A 99 -9.44 -1.46 5.64
CA ILE A 99 -9.15 -1.50 4.19
C ILE A 99 -9.67 -2.76 3.52
#